data_AF-A0A6F8T2X9-F1
#
_entry.id   AF-A0A6F8T2X9-F1
#
_cell.length_a   1.000
_cell.length_b   1.000
_cell.length_c   1.000
_cell.angle_alpha   90.00
_cell.angle_beta   90.00
_cell.angle_gamma   90.00
#
_symmetry.space_group_name_H-M   'P 1'
#
loop_
_entity.id
_entity.type
_entity.pdbx_description
1 polymer ?
#
loop_
_entity_poly.entity_id
_entity_poly.type
_entity_poly.pdbx_seq_one_letter_code
_entity_poly.pdbx_strand_id
1 'polypeptide(L)'
;MTDFFKGGLDLKFVANSEFESLDLVAPANHAPIIARNALRLLMMGWPAESWTQLLSWPVFKAVFVCRSPELLKELRFAFQQGFELLFTQLEGKKLTTEQNEQVQLYLSNCLGLLPYSDLTPYESIKIPQNINDEWVLVEYHITPIELTPTTGFKSFFIQDTDRVFAYGLQPIKNHKAPSQLIFMGTTYPAGQGFLPQIKTDLKGFETVGKSLYKSGIGRIKQWLSRQDDNVHVCGVSLGGSLSLLLAIHQGKHLKRVDALNPAGLHDSWRKSKYDKWDQLETKPEVVVQVQADDPVSLLGVWKKDWKIVRVTPPEGKKGPNSFCDHFLNYAGFAQTEFSYVDAEKENTQRRIRNFWLYSVGRSIIYYSTIIPYNYLIRPVFYFILRHWIAFTLGLVSLTGIGLMIGLTGLGVLPLLVLVGAVSALAVVVCVSVLNHFFSSSSAENGDYQFAKLHDPALSRNPSMDIYNPDNQIEVKLTYKELNTYYNVTRCLVKQKNFLPEEKPQAESVDEISKRELLLASQQPENNDKVICMTTVKAKAVHIRQVLTLVNQIGMDNESELKEALEQDYKLYNVGKHP
;
A
#
# COMPACT_ATOMS: atom_id res chain seq x y z
N MET A 1 34.25 -9.10 4.19
CA MET A 1 33.24 -8.93 5.24
C MET A 1 33.23 -10.22 6.03
N THR A 2 33.02 -10.17 7.34
CA THR A 2 32.70 -11.39 8.09
C THR A 2 31.44 -12.00 7.45
N ASP A 3 31.44 -13.31 7.19
CA ASP A 3 30.30 -14.03 6.59
C ASP A 3 29.04 -14.02 7.49
N PHE A 4 29.16 -13.42 8.67
CA PHE A 4 28.22 -13.46 9.77
C PHE A 4 28.40 -12.27 10.72
N PHE A 5 27.30 -11.78 11.31
CA PHE A 5 27.33 -10.83 12.44
C PHE A 5 26.16 -11.04 13.43
N LYS A 6 26.36 -10.57 14.67
CA LYS A 6 25.31 -10.38 15.69
C LYS A 6 25.23 -8.89 15.99
N GLY A 7 24.09 -8.25 15.75
CA GLY A 7 23.95 -6.82 16.01
C GLY A 7 23.88 -6.49 17.50
N GLY A 8 23.36 -7.41 18.34
CA GLY A 8 23.38 -7.27 19.80
C GLY A 8 22.35 -6.31 20.39
N LEU A 9 21.49 -5.68 19.59
CA LEU A 9 20.40 -4.82 20.07
C LEU A 9 19.14 -5.62 20.39
N ASP A 10 18.52 -5.34 21.53
CA ASP A 10 17.17 -5.82 21.87
C ASP A 10 16.17 -4.68 21.66
N LEU A 11 15.62 -4.61 20.44
CA LEU A 11 14.71 -3.56 19.98
C LEU A 11 13.27 -3.94 20.29
N LYS A 12 12.58 -3.09 21.04
CA LYS A 12 11.18 -3.30 21.42
C LYS A 12 10.26 -2.42 20.59
N PHE A 13 9.20 -2.99 20.02
CA PHE A 13 8.13 -2.23 19.37
C PHE A 13 6.95 -1.93 20.31
N VAL A 14 6.83 -2.69 21.40
CA VAL A 14 5.85 -2.46 22.47
C VAL A 14 6.57 -2.59 23.80
N ALA A 15 6.15 -1.84 24.82
CA ALA A 15 6.88 -1.75 26.10
C ALA A 15 7.01 -3.11 26.82
N ASN A 16 5.95 -3.94 26.78
CA ASN A 16 5.93 -5.29 27.34
C ASN A 16 5.72 -6.32 26.23
N SER A 17 6.45 -7.43 26.27
CA SER A 17 6.30 -8.59 25.38
C SER A 17 5.09 -9.45 25.68
N GLU A 18 4.55 -9.40 26.90
CA GLU A 18 3.37 -10.16 27.30
C GLU A 18 2.11 -9.59 26.67
N PHE A 19 1.20 -10.48 26.28
CA PHE A 19 -0.09 -10.08 25.74
C PHE A 19 -1.00 -9.51 26.83
N GLU A 20 -1.75 -8.48 26.45
CA GLU A 20 -2.78 -7.90 27.28
C GLU A 20 -4.06 -8.74 27.16
N SER A 21 -4.63 -9.17 28.30
CA SER A 21 -5.89 -9.92 28.31
C SER A 21 -7.08 -9.03 27.92
N LEU A 22 -8.05 -9.64 27.22
CA LEU A 22 -9.35 -9.04 26.94
C LEU A 22 -10.39 -9.35 28.03
N ASP A 23 -10.03 -10.21 29.00
CA ASP A 23 -10.92 -10.58 30.10
C ASP A 23 -11.25 -9.35 30.94
N LEU A 24 -12.53 -9.19 31.29
CA LEU A 24 -13.03 -8.06 32.08
C LEU A 24 -12.89 -6.67 31.39
N VAL A 25 -12.46 -6.61 30.13
CA VAL A 25 -12.39 -5.37 29.35
C VAL A 25 -13.69 -5.19 28.55
N ALA A 26 -14.26 -3.98 28.60
CA ALA A 26 -15.44 -3.64 27.80
C ALA A 26 -15.15 -3.78 26.29
N PRO A 27 -16.10 -4.28 25.47
CA PRO A 27 -15.90 -4.51 24.03
C PRO A 27 -15.39 -3.29 23.24
N ALA A 28 -15.80 -2.07 23.63
CA ALA A 28 -15.35 -0.83 23.01
C ALA A 28 -13.83 -0.58 23.15
N ASN A 29 -13.16 -1.25 24.09
CA ASN A 29 -11.73 -1.12 24.33
C ASN A 29 -10.92 -2.31 23.80
N HIS A 30 -11.55 -3.25 23.09
CA HIS A 30 -10.85 -4.44 22.57
C HIS A 30 -9.93 -4.10 21.40
N ALA A 31 -10.36 -3.23 20.48
CA ALA A 31 -9.59 -2.84 19.29
C ALA A 31 -8.14 -2.39 19.60
N PRO A 32 -7.90 -1.44 20.54
CA PRO A 32 -6.53 -1.01 20.86
C PRO A 32 -5.68 -2.12 21.49
N ILE A 33 -6.27 -3.01 22.30
CA ILE A 33 -5.56 -4.16 22.89
C ILE A 33 -5.17 -5.17 21.81
N ILE A 34 -6.11 -5.53 20.93
CA ILE A 34 -5.87 -6.46 19.83
C ILE A 34 -4.78 -5.91 18.91
N ALA A 35 -4.81 -4.62 18.58
CA ALA A 35 -3.79 -3.96 17.77
C ALA A 35 -2.39 -4.10 18.38
N ARG A 36 -2.23 -3.81 19.68
CA ARG A 36 -0.94 -3.96 20.37
C ARG A 36 -0.49 -5.42 20.46
N ASN A 37 -1.40 -6.36 20.76
CA ASN A 37 -1.07 -7.79 20.79
C ASN A 37 -0.64 -8.33 19.41
N ALA A 38 -1.26 -7.86 18.33
CA ALA A 38 -0.83 -8.19 16.97
C ALA A 38 0.60 -7.71 16.71
N LEU A 39 0.96 -6.49 17.12
CA LEU A 39 2.32 -5.98 16.99
C LEU A 39 3.33 -6.69 17.90
N ARG A 40 2.94 -7.12 19.10
CA ARG A 40 3.78 -7.98 19.96
C ARG A 40 4.12 -9.28 19.25
N LEU A 41 3.12 -9.94 18.65
CA LEU A 41 3.35 -11.15 17.86
C LEU A 41 4.32 -10.87 16.71
N LEU A 42 3.99 -9.89 15.87
CA LEU A 42 4.73 -9.62 14.63
C LEU A 42 6.15 -9.11 14.88
N MET A 43 6.35 -8.25 15.87
CA MET A 43 7.61 -7.50 16.07
C MET A 43 8.45 -7.97 17.25
N MET A 44 7.87 -8.70 18.20
CA MET A 44 8.56 -9.14 19.43
C MET A 44 8.65 -10.67 19.56
N GLY A 45 8.28 -11.38 18.49
CA GLY A 45 8.45 -12.83 18.32
C GLY A 45 7.28 -13.64 18.85
N TRP A 46 7.36 -14.96 18.68
CA TRP A 46 6.30 -15.85 19.11
C TRP A 46 6.23 -15.97 20.65
N PRO A 47 5.09 -15.66 21.28
CA PRO A 47 4.93 -15.87 22.71
C PRO A 47 4.44 -17.30 22.96
N ALA A 48 5.35 -18.18 23.39
CA ALA A 48 5.08 -19.61 23.54
C ALA A 48 3.82 -19.92 24.39
N GLU A 49 3.56 -19.13 25.43
CA GLU A 49 2.51 -19.44 26.42
C GLU A 49 1.21 -18.64 26.24
N SER A 50 1.23 -17.49 25.55
CA SER A 50 0.10 -16.54 25.53
C SER A 50 -0.49 -16.23 24.15
N TRP A 51 0.01 -16.85 23.08
CA TRP A 51 -0.46 -16.60 21.71
C TRP A 51 -1.98 -16.82 21.53
N THR A 52 -2.58 -17.72 22.31
CA THR A 52 -4.01 -18.03 22.28
C THR A 52 -4.89 -16.85 22.66
N GLN A 53 -4.38 -15.82 23.34
CA GLN A 53 -5.15 -14.62 23.67
C GLN A 53 -5.52 -13.79 22.43
N LEU A 54 -4.88 -14.05 21.27
CA LEU A 54 -5.31 -13.48 19.98
C LEU A 54 -6.48 -14.24 19.34
N LEU A 55 -6.83 -15.43 19.84
CA LEU A 55 -7.97 -16.21 19.36
C LEU A 55 -9.26 -15.66 19.95
N SER A 56 -9.81 -14.62 19.32
CA SER A 56 -11.09 -14.03 19.71
C SER A 56 -12.04 -13.94 18.51
N TRP A 57 -13.34 -13.92 18.78
CA TRP A 57 -14.34 -13.73 17.72
C TRP A 57 -14.17 -12.41 16.95
N PRO A 58 -13.85 -11.26 17.59
CA PRO A 58 -13.51 -10.04 16.86
C PRO A 58 -12.35 -10.21 15.88
N VAL A 59 -11.27 -10.89 16.30
CA VAL A 59 -10.11 -11.16 15.43
C VAL A 59 -10.50 -12.09 14.29
N PHE A 60 -11.20 -13.19 14.57
CA PHE A 60 -11.68 -14.11 13.53
C PHE A 60 -12.54 -13.38 12.49
N LYS A 61 -13.51 -12.58 12.94
CA LYS A 61 -14.37 -11.79 12.06
C LYS A 61 -13.56 -10.79 11.23
N ALA A 62 -12.61 -10.09 11.85
CA ALA A 62 -11.74 -9.10 11.17
C ALA A 62 -10.85 -9.73 10.08
N VAL A 63 -10.38 -10.96 10.31
CA VAL A 63 -9.45 -11.68 9.43
C VAL A 63 -10.18 -12.44 8.31
N PHE A 64 -11.31 -13.08 8.60
CA PHE A 64 -11.97 -14.01 7.68
C PHE A 64 -13.30 -13.54 7.10
N VAL A 65 -13.98 -12.60 7.76
CA VAL A 65 -15.35 -12.20 7.38
C VAL A 65 -15.41 -10.80 6.81
N CYS A 66 -15.01 -9.80 7.59
CA CYS A 66 -15.10 -8.40 7.21
C CYS A 66 -14.12 -7.56 8.01
N ARG A 67 -13.43 -6.64 7.34
CA ARG A 67 -12.51 -5.69 7.97
C ARG A 67 -13.23 -4.83 9.00
N SER A 68 -12.50 -4.49 10.07
CA SER A 68 -12.95 -3.56 11.10
C SER A 68 -12.18 -2.24 10.95
N PRO A 69 -12.81 -1.15 10.45
CA PRO A 69 -12.16 0.15 10.33
C PRO A 69 -11.62 0.67 11.66
N GLU A 70 -12.32 0.38 12.76
CA GLU A 70 -11.89 0.73 14.12
C GLU A 70 -10.60 -0.01 14.51
N LEU A 71 -10.53 -1.33 14.29
CA LEU A 71 -9.32 -2.10 14.58
C LEU A 71 -8.12 -1.60 13.74
N LEU A 72 -8.36 -1.26 12.48
CA LEU A 72 -7.32 -0.78 11.57
C LEU A 72 -6.83 0.62 11.96
N LYS A 73 -7.73 1.52 12.38
CA LYS A 73 -7.38 2.80 12.99
C LYS A 73 -6.48 2.62 14.21
N GLU A 74 -6.85 1.72 15.12
CA GLU A 74 -6.05 1.43 16.31
C GLU A 74 -4.73 0.74 15.98
N LEU A 75 -4.68 -0.08 14.91
CA LEU A 75 -3.43 -0.67 14.43
C LEU A 75 -2.46 0.39 13.90
N ARG A 76 -2.94 1.40 13.15
CA ARG A 76 -2.11 2.55 12.73
C ARG A 76 -1.55 3.30 13.93
N PHE A 77 -2.39 3.53 14.95
CA PHE A 77 -1.96 4.21 16.17
C PHE A 77 -0.92 3.38 16.94
N ALA A 78 -1.11 2.07 17.05
CA ALA A 78 -0.14 1.19 17.69
C ALA A 78 1.20 1.15 16.94
N PHE A 79 1.20 1.23 15.60
CA PHE A 79 2.42 1.40 14.81
C PHE A 79 3.13 2.73 15.14
N GLN A 80 2.40 3.85 15.22
CA GLN A 80 2.94 5.15 15.63
C GLN A 80 3.62 5.08 17.01
N GLN A 81 2.95 4.47 17.99
CA GLN A 81 3.51 4.26 19.33
C GLN A 81 4.78 3.40 19.30
N GLY A 82 4.80 2.35 18.48
CA GLY A 82 5.97 1.48 18.35
C GLY A 82 7.16 2.17 17.70
N PHE A 83 6.94 3.03 16.71
CA PHE A 83 7.98 3.87 16.12
C PHE A 83 8.53 4.91 17.11
N GLU A 84 7.68 5.52 17.93
CA GLU A 84 8.11 6.43 19.00
C GLU A 84 8.94 5.70 20.06
N LEU A 85 8.50 4.52 20.49
CA LEU A 85 9.26 3.69 21.42
C LEU A 85 10.61 3.27 20.82
N LEU A 86 10.64 2.89 19.54
CA LEU A 86 11.89 2.57 18.85
C LEU A 86 12.81 3.79 18.79
N PHE A 87 12.28 4.99 18.51
CA PHE A 87 13.07 6.23 18.52
C PHE A 87 13.72 6.48 19.88
N THR A 88 12.97 6.40 20.98
CA THR A 88 13.53 6.61 22.33
C THR A 88 14.63 5.61 22.69
N GLN A 89 14.63 4.42 22.09
CA GLN A 89 15.71 3.44 22.25
C GLN A 89 16.96 3.77 21.44
N LEU A 90 16.86 4.63 20.41
CA LEU A 90 17.93 4.95 19.46
C LEU A 90 18.50 6.37 19.62
N GLU A 91 17.69 7.32 20.07
CA GLU A 91 18.06 8.72 20.24
C GLU A 91 19.32 8.87 21.11
N GLY A 92 20.27 9.69 20.66
CA GLY A 92 21.53 9.94 21.34
C GLY A 92 22.54 8.79 21.33
N LYS A 93 22.23 7.62 20.76
CA LYS A 93 23.16 6.48 20.70
C LYS A 93 24.06 6.53 19.47
N LYS A 94 25.35 6.27 19.67
CA LYS A 94 26.31 5.96 18.61
C LYS A 94 26.36 4.45 18.41
N LEU A 95 25.80 3.98 17.30
CA LEU A 95 25.74 2.57 16.96
C LEU A 95 26.92 2.16 16.09
N THR A 96 27.39 0.92 16.26
CA THR A 96 28.32 0.28 15.32
C THR A 96 27.66 0.05 13.95
N THR A 97 28.44 -0.29 12.93
CA THR A 97 27.91 -0.59 11.59
C THR A 97 26.94 -1.77 11.62
N GLU A 98 27.27 -2.84 12.34
CA GLU A 98 26.44 -4.03 12.52
C GLU A 98 25.13 -3.72 13.26
N GLN A 99 25.21 -2.88 14.29
CA GLN A 99 24.03 -2.40 15.03
C GLN A 99 23.13 -1.54 14.14
N ASN A 100 23.71 -0.63 13.36
CA ASN A 100 22.94 0.19 12.41
C ASN A 100 22.26 -0.69 11.37
N GLU A 101 22.96 -1.68 10.79
CA GLU A 101 22.35 -2.62 9.85
C GLU A 101 21.20 -3.40 10.51
N GLN A 102 21.38 -3.91 11.74
CA GLN A 102 20.29 -4.55 12.49
C GLN A 102 19.06 -3.64 12.62
N VAL A 103 19.25 -2.36 12.98
CA VAL A 103 18.14 -1.39 13.08
C VAL A 103 17.49 -1.16 11.72
N GLN A 104 18.26 -1.02 10.63
CA GLN A 104 17.70 -0.83 9.29
C GLN A 104 16.88 -2.04 8.83
N LEU A 105 17.36 -3.26 9.07
CA LEU A 105 16.61 -4.49 8.76
C LEU A 105 15.32 -4.57 9.57
N TYR A 106 15.40 -4.33 10.88
CA TYR A 106 14.24 -4.35 11.77
C TYR A 106 13.20 -3.28 11.40
N LEU A 107 13.64 -2.05 11.16
CA LEU A 107 12.76 -0.94 10.78
C LEU A 107 12.10 -1.19 9.42
N SER A 108 12.84 -1.70 8.44
CA SER A 108 12.29 -2.05 7.13
C SER A 108 11.25 -3.16 7.22
N ASN A 109 11.42 -4.12 8.13
CA ASN A 109 10.43 -5.15 8.41
C ASN A 109 9.17 -4.57 9.06
N CYS A 110 9.31 -3.65 10.02
CA CYS A 110 8.19 -2.91 10.60
C CYS A 110 7.42 -2.14 9.53
N LEU A 111 8.13 -1.44 8.64
CA LEU A 111 7.53 -0.68 7.54
C LEU A 111 6.85 -1.59 6.51
N GLY A 112 7.44 -2.74 6.17
CA GLY A 112 6.85 -3.71 5.26
C GLY A 112 5.51 -4.28 5.75
N LEU A 113 5.29 -4.32 7.07
CA LEU A 113 4.06 -4.76 7.72
C LEU A 113 3.06 -3.61 8.02
N LEU A 114 3.49 -2.36 7.91
CA LEU A 114 2.63 -1.19 8.13
C LEU A 114 1.40 -1.14 7.20
N PRO A 115 1.47 -1.48 5.89
CA PRO A 115 0.31 -1.47 5.00
C PRO A 115 -0.90 -2.30 5.46
N TYR A 116 -0.70 -3.32 6.30
CA TYR A 116 -1.77 -4.15 6.84
C TYR A 116 -2.70 -3.40 7.82
N SER A 117 -2.34 -2.17 8.18
CA SER A 117 -3.16 -1.24 8.98
C SER A 117 -4.03 -0.29 8.14
N ASP A 118 -4.01 -0.44 6.81
CA ASP A 118 -4.72 0.43 5.87
C ASP A 118 -4.37 1.91 6.06
N LEU A 119 -3.13 2.24 5.70
CA LEU A 119 -2.62 3.60 5.74
C LEU A 119 -3.54 4.54 4.96
N THR A 120 -3.84 5.69 5.56
CA THR A 120 -4.75 6.70 5.00
C THR A 120 -4.00 7.96 4.59
N PRO A 121 -4.35 8.62 3.47
CA PRO A 121 -3.70 9.87 3.05
C PRO A 121 -4.03 11.07 3.95
N TYR A 122 -4.98 10.92 4.87
CA TYR A 122 -5.43 11.96 5.78
C TYR A 122 -4.76 11.90 7.16
N GLU A 123 -3.83 10.96 7.35
CA GLU A 123 -2.96 10.89 8.52
C GLU A 123 -1.50 11.04 8.09
N SER A 124 -0.66 11.37 9.06
CA SER A 124 0.80 11.36 8.96
C SER A 124 1.36 10.31 9.92
N ILE A 125 2.54 9.80 9.62
CA ILE A 125 3.23 8.83 10.48
C ILE A 125 4.66 9.28 10.73
N LYS A 126 5.12 9.13 11.97
CA LYS A 126 6.51 9.45 12.35
C LYS A 126 7.33 8.18 12.44
N ILE A 127 8.49 8.16 11.79
CA ILE A 127 9.36 7.00 11.64
C ILE A 127 10.78 7.42 12.04
N PRO A 128 11.49 6.67 12.89
CA PRO A 128 12.90 6.91 13.19
C PRO A 128 13.74 6.80 11.91
N GLN A 129 14.61 7.76 11.65
CA GLN A 129 15.54 7.73 10.52
C GLN A 129 16.93 8.12 11.01
N ASN A 130 17.96 7.45 10.47
CA ASN A 130 19.33 7.87 10.68
C ASN A 130 19.71 8.87 9.59
N ILE A 131 19.95 10.13 9.97
CA ILE A 131 20.27 11.23 9.07
C ILE A 131 21.53 11.90 9.60
N ASN A 132 22.61 11.89 8.79
CA ASN A 132 23.92 12.42 9.19
C ASN A 132 24.41 11.82 10.52
N ASP A 133 24.30 10.50 10.67
CA ASP A 133 24.70 9.73 11.86
C ASP A 133 23.88 10.04 13.14
N GLU A 134 22.79 10.78 13.02
CA GLU A 134 21.87 11.07 14.11
C GLU A 134 20.50 10.44 13.86
N TRP A 135 19.95 9.81 14.89
CA TRP A 135 18.57 9.33 14.85
C TRP A 135 17.62 10.50 15.04
N VAL A 136 16.71 10.68 14.09
CA VAL A 136 15.68 11.72 14.11
C VAL A 136 14.32 11.08 13.84
N LEU A 137 13.31 11.47 14.61
CA LEU A 137 11.94 11.04 14.37
C LEU A 137 11.31 11.91 13.25
N VAL A 138 11.24 11.36 12.04
CA VAL A 138 10.78 12.09 10.84
C VAL A 138 9.30 11.84 10.59
N GLU A 139 8.52 12.89 10.41
CA GLU A 139 7.11 12.83 10.07
C GLU A 139 6.88 12.78 8.55
N TYR A 140 6.09 11.82 8.10
CA TYR A 140 5.81 11.54 6.69
C TYR A 140 4.33 11.74 6.35
N HIS A 141 4.08 12.33 5.19
CA HIS A 141 2.80 12.28 4.50
C HIS A 141 2.67 10.98 3.71
N ILE A 142 1.46 10.40 3.71
CA ILE A 142 1.15 9.12 3.07
C ILE A 142 0.43 9.37 1.74
N THR A 143 0.94 8.77 0.66
CA THR A 143 0.29 8.73 -0.65
C THR A 143 -0.01 7.29 -1.05
N PRO A 144 -1.28 6.85 -1.02
CA PRO A 144 -1.66 5.57 -1.58
C PRO A 144 -1.48 5.55 -3.09
N ILE A 145 -0.80 4.52 -3.59
CA ILE A 145 -0.55 4.30 -5.01
C ILE A 145 -1.22 2.99 -5.37
N GLU A 146 -2.35 3.05 -6.07
CA GLU A 146 -3.04 1.83 -6.52
C GLU A 146 -2.09 0.96 -7.36
N LEU A 147 -2.32 -0.34 -7.48
CA LEU A 147 -1.53 -1.24 -8.33
C LEU A 147 -2.44 -2.00 -9.29
N THR A 148 -3.70 -2.19 -8.92
CA THR A 148 -4.73 -2.80 -9.76
C THR A 148 -5.09 -1.96 -10.99
N PRO A 149 -5.60 -2.59 -12.06
CA PRO A 149 -6.04 -1.86 -13.25
C PRO A 149 -7.20 -0.93 -12.92
N THR A 150 -7.08 0.35 -13.27
CA THR A 150 -8.13 1.36 -13.09
C THR A 150 -8.90 1.63 -14.38
N THR A 151 -8.36 1.21 -15.53
CA THR A 151 -8.97 1.41 -16.86
C THR A 151 -8.85 0.15 -17.74
N GLY A 152 -9.66 0.10 -18.81
CA GLY A 152 -9.66 -0.96 -19.81
C GLY A 152 -10.31 -2.27 -19.35
N PHE A 153 -10.29 -3.31 -20.19
CA PHE A 153 -11.07 -4.53 -19.97
C PHE A 153 -10.84 -5.22 -18.61
N LYS A 154 -9.64 -5.10 -18.04
CA LYS A 154 -9.33 -5.74 -16.76
C LYS A 154 -9.98 -5.04 -15.56
N SER A 155 -10.26 -3.74 -15.63
CA SER A 155 -10.88 -3.01 -14.52
C SER A 155 -12.32 -3.47 -14.27
N PHE A 156 -13.03 -4.00 -15.28
CA PHE A 156 -14.38 -4.58 -15.11
C PHE A 156 -14.44 -5.76 -14.13
N PHE A 157 -13.31 -6.43 -13.88
CA PHE A 157 -13.23 -7.56 -12.94
C PHE A 157 -12.63 -7.17 -11.58
N ILE A 158 -12.38 -5.88 -11.36
CA ILE A 158 -11.84 -5.35 -10.11
C ILE A 158 -12.97 -4.69 -9.34
N GLN A 159 -13.30 -5.26 -8.18
CA GLN A 159 -14.19 -4.63 -7.21
C GLN A 159 -13.39 -3.71 -6.28
N ASP A 160 -14.10 -2.91 -5.48
CA ASP A 160 -13.46 -2.08 -4.47
C ASP A 160 -12.56 -2.90 -3.52
N THR A 161 -13.01 -4.07 -3.08
CA THR A 161 -12.24 -5.00 -2.22
C THR A 161 -11.05 -5.68 -2.92
N ASP A 162 -10.97 -5.60 -4.26
CA ASP A 162 -9.86 -6.16 -5.04
C ASP A 162 -8.71 -5.18 -5.19
N ARG A 163 -8.93 -3.88 -4.95
CA ARG A 163 -7.91 -2.86 -5.20
C ARG A 163 -6.66 -3.13 -4.36
N VAL A 164 -5.47 -3.09 -4.94
CA VAL A 164 -4.21 -3.31 -4.20
C VAL A 164 -3.41 -2.03 -4.23
N PHE A 165 -2.71 -1.69 -3.14
CA PHE A 165 -1.95 -0.45 -3.02
C PHE A 165 -0.49 -0.70 -2.63
N ALA A 166 0.38 0.17 -3.12
CA ALA A 166 1.64 0.52 -2.48
C ALA A 166 1.47 1.89 -1.78
N TYR A 167 2.39 2.25 -0.90
CA TYR A 167 2.32 3.49 -0.14
C TYR A 167 3.62 4.26 -0.29
N GLY A 168 3.53 5.46 -0.87
CA GLY A 168 4.62 6.42 -0.89
C GLY A 168 4.60 7.28 0.37
N LEU A 169 5.73 7.41 1.04
CA LEU A 169 5.91 8.24 2.23
C LEU A 169 6.87 9.38 1.90
N GLN A 170 6.40 10.62 2.08
CA GLN A 170 7.18 11.82 1.79
C GLN A 170 7.39 12.63 3.08
N PRO A 171 8.64 13.02 3.44
CA PRO A 171 8.88 13.81 4.65
C PRO A 171 8.14 15.14 4.60
N ILE A 172 7.48 15.56 5.69
CA ILE A 172 6.75 16.84 5.73
C ILE A 172 7.71 18.01 5.96
N LYS A 173 8.63 17.88 6.92
CA LYS A 173 9.55 18.97 7.32
C LYS A 173 11.02 18.71 7.01
N ASN A 174 11.46 17.46 7.07
CA ASN A 174 12.88 17.12 7.02
C ASN A 174 13.29 16.75 5.60
N HIS A 175 13.72 17.73 4.81
CA HIS A 175 14.09 17.55 3.40
C HIS A 175 15.33 16.65 3.20
N LYS A 176 16.12 16.40 4.24
CA LYS A 176 17.28 15.49 4.18
C LYS A 176 16.88 14.02 4.38
N ALA A 177 15.65 13.77 4.85
CA ALA A 177 15.17 12.41 5.04
C ALA A 177 14.76 11.80 3.69
N PRO A 178 15.15 10.56 3.37
CA PRO A 178 14.74 9.93 2.12
C PRO A 178 13.23 9.64 2.12
N SER A 179 12.58 9.88 0.99
CA SER A 179 11.23 9.34 0.77
C SER A 179 11.27 7.81 0.79
N GLN A 180 10.15 7.19 1.19
CA GLN A 180 10.04 5.73 1.28
C GLN A 180 8.89 5.22 0.41
N LEU A 181 9.07 4.04 -0.18
CA LEU A 181 8.02 3.35 -0.93
C LEU A 181 7.83 1.96 -0.34
N ILE A 182 6.60 1.68 0.10
CA ILE A 182 6.25 0.43 0.75
C ILE A 182 5.31 -0.36 -0.14
N PHE A 183 5.71 -1.56 -0.55
CA PHE A 183 4.82 -2.49 -1.24
C PHE A 183 4.12 -3.39 -0.23
N MET A 184 2.78 -3.43 -0.30
CA MET A 184 1.98 -4.33 0.52
C MET A 184 2.20 -5.79 0.11
N GLY A 185 2.43 -6.66 1.10
CA GLY A 185 2.45 -8.11 0.93
C GLY A 185 1.07 -8.72 0.70
N THR A 186 1.04 -10.03 0.50
CA THR A 186 -0.24 -10.75 0.40
C THR A 186 -0.95 -10.67 1.74
N THR A 187 -2.19 -10.19 1.70
CA THR A 187 -3.00 -9.95 2.90
C THR A 187 -3.79 -11.18 3.34
N TYR A 188 -4.61 -11.04 4.37
CA TYR A 188 -5.51 -12.07 4.88
C TYR A 188 -6.85 -12.09 4.12
N PRO A 189 -7.69 -13.13 4.23
CA PRO A 189 -8.88 -13.30 3.38
C PRO A 189 -9.85 -12.11 3.33
N ALA A 190 -10.11 -11.45 4.46
CA ALA A 190 -10.94 -10.24 4.50
C ALA A 190 -10.18 -8.96 4.11
N GLY A 191 -8.85 -9.03 4.00
CA GLY A 191 -7.95 -7.91 3.72
C GLY A 191 -8.11 -7.35 2.30
N GLN A 192 -7.72 -6.08 2.14
CA GLN A 192 -7.81 -5.37 0.87
C GLN A 192 -6.95 -6.02 -0.22
N GLY A 193 -7.56 -6.39 -1.34
CA GLY A 193 -6.84 -6.89 -2.51
C GLY A 193 -6.32 -8.32 -2.40
N PHE A 194 -6.81 -9.10 -1.43
CA PHE A 194 -6.39 -10.49 -1.20
C PHE A 194 -6.43 -11.35 -2.47
N LEU A 195 -7.56 -11.38 -3.18
CA LEU A 195 -7.74 -12.25 -4.34
C LEU A 195 -6.80 -11.88 -5.51
N PRO A 196 -6.65 -10.59 -5.91
CA PRO A 196 -5.66 -10.21 -6.91
C PRO A 196 -4.21 -10.50 -6.51
N GLN A 197 -3.87 -10.40 -5.22
CA GLN A 197 -2.54 -10.74 -4.71
C GLN A 197 -2.28 -12.24 -4.86
N ILE A 198 -3.17 -13.12 -4.38
CA ILE A 198 -3.08 -14.57 -4.59
C ILE A 198 -2.98 -14.92 -6.08
N LYS A 199 -3.78 -14.24 -6.91
CA LYS A 199 -3.75 -14.43 -8.36
C LYS A 199 -2.38 -14.09 -8.95
N THR A 200 -1.72 -13.03 -8.49
CA THR A 200 -0.41 -12.67 -9.02
C THR A 200 0.74 -13.44 -8.39
N ASP A 201 0.58 -13.97 -7.17
CA ASP A 201 1.52 -14.89 -6.54
C ASP A 201 1.62 -16.18 -7.35
N LEU A 202 0.46 -16.73 -7.67
CA LEU A 202 0.35 -18.01 -8.35
C LEU A 202 0.55 -17.93 -9.86
N LYS A 203 0.72 -16.74 -10.46
CA LYS A 203 0.84 -16.63 -11.90
C LYS A 203 2.12 -17.30 -12.42
N GLY A 204 1.92 -18.34 -13.23
CA GLY A 204 2.97 -19.19 -13.77
C GLY A 204 3.93 -18.50 -14.75
N PHE A 205 5.15 -19.06 -14.87
CA PHE A 205 6.20 -18.63 -15.82
C PHE A 205 6.59 -17.15 -15.78
N GLU A 206 6.37 -16.48 -14.66
CA GLU A 206 6.84 -15.11 -14.44
C GLU A 206 7.18 -14.85 -12.97
N THR A 207 7.90 -13.77 -12.69
CA THR A 207 8.16 -13.36 -11.31
C THR A 207 6.84 -13.10 -10.58
N VAL A 208 6.74 -13.58 -9.34
CA VAL A 208 5.65 -13.23 -8.40
C VAL A 208 5.38 -11.73 -8.44
N GLY A 209 4.09 -11.35 -8.49
CA GLY A 209 3.69 -9.95 -8.50
C GLY A 209 3.85 -9.20 -9.83
N LYS A 210 4.50 -9.77 -10.87
CA LYS A 210 4.78 -9.06 -12.13
C LYS A 210 3.53 -8.48 -12.80
N SER A 211 2.40 -9.20 -12.74
CA SER A 211 1.15 -8.73 -13.35
C SER A 211 0.60 -7.49 -12.65
N LEU A 212 0.72 -7.44 -11.32
CA LEU A 212 0.32 -6.32 -10.49
C LEU A 212 1.29 -5.14 -10.67
N TYR A 213 2.60 -5.42 -10.66
CA TYR A 213 3.64 -4.44 -10.96
C TYR A 213 3.41 -3.74 -12.32
N LYS A 214 3.14 -4.52 -13.38
CA LYS A 214 2.86 -3.99 -14.72
C LYS A 214 1.67 -3.04 -14.74
N SER A 215 0.65 -3.31 -13.93
CA SER A 215 -0.55 -2.49 -13.85
C SER A 215 -0.28 -1.19 -13.08
N GLY A 216 0.49 -1.25 -12.00
CA GLY A 216 0.77 -0.09 -11.16
C GLY A 216 1.94 0.82 -11.61
N ILE A 217 2.82 0.33 -12.49
CA ILE A 217 4.12 0.98 -12.72
C ILE A 217 4.03 2.41 -13.26
N GLY A 218 2.99 2.77 -14.01
CA GLY A 218 2.81 4.15 -14.48
C GLY A 218 2.68 5.13 -13.31
N ARG A 219 1.82 4.79 -12.33
CA ARG A 219 1.57 5.62 -11.14
C ARG A 219 2.75 5.59 -10.16
N ILE A 220 3.44 4.46 -10.04
CA ILE A 220 4.70 4.39 -9.27
C ILE A 220 5.77 5.31 -9.88
N LYS A 221 5.93 5.31 -11.21
CA LYS A 221 6.87 6.22 -11.89
C LYS A 221 6.51 7.69 -11.69
N GLN A 222 5.23 8.02 -11.78
CA GLN A 222 4.73 9.37 -11.54
C GLN A 222 5.00 9.82 -10.09
N TRP A 223 4.86 8.92 -9.12
CA TRP A 223 5.23 9.23 -7.73
C TRP A 223 6.75 9.35 -7.56
N LEU A 224 7.55 8.43 -8.12
CA LEU A 224 9.02 8.48 -8.05
C LEU A 224 9.60 9.74 -8.69
N SER A 225 9.03 10.21 -9.80
CA SER A 225 9.50 11.44 -10.46
C SER A 225 9.24 12.70 -9.63
N ARG A 226 8.36 12.65 -8.62
CA ARG A 226 8.07 13.76 -7.69
C ARG A 226 8.98 13.78 -6.46
N GLN A 227 9.93 12.87 -6.35
CA GLN A 227 10.86 12.82 -5.22
C GLN A 227 12.14 13.58 -5.58
N ASP A 228 12.64 14.37 -4.62
CA ASP A 228 13.88 15.13 -4.78
C ASP A 228 15.11 14.22 -4.74
N ASP A 229 15.04 13.16 -3.92
CA ASP A 229 16.12 12.21 -3.67
C ASP A 229 15.74 10.77 -4.06
N ASN A 230 16.77 9.92 -4.18
CA ASN A 230 16.59 8.49 -4.38
C ASN A 230 15.87 7.84 -3.18
N VAL A 231 14.91 6.98 -3.51
CA VAL A 231 13.92 6.45 -2.56
C VAL A 231 14.40 5.17 -1.86
N HIS A 232 14.03 5.00 -0.59
CA HIS A 232 14.15 3.72 0.12
C HIS A 232 12.91 2.87 -0.14
N VAL A 233 13.07 1.61 -0.53
CA VAL A 233 11.94 0.73 -0.86
C VAL A 233 11.93 -0.46 0.07
N CYS A 234 10.77 -0.80 0.63
CA CYS A 234 10.64 -2.03 1.40
C CYS A 234 9.33 -2.78 1.13
N GLY A 235 9.30 -4.04 1.52
CA GLY A 235 8.09 -4.86 1.47
C GLY A 235 8.34 -6.27 2.01
N VAL A 236 7.27 -6.91 2.45
CA VAL A 236 7.27 -8.30 2.93
C VAL A 236 6.56 -9.23 1.93
N SER A 237 7.02 -10.47 1.78
CA SER A 237 6.35 -11.48 0.94
C SER A 237 6.19 -11.05 -0.53
N LEU A 238 4.98 -11.05 -1.08
CA LEU A 238 4.66 -10.44 -2.38
C LEU A 238 5.16 -8.98 -2.47
N GLY A 239 5.04 -8.20 -1.40
CA GLY A 239 5.51 -6.83 -1.33
C GLY A 239 7.02 -6.75 -1.54
N GLY A 240 7.78 -7.63 -0.89
CA GLY A 240 9.21 -7.78 -1.13
C GLY A 240 9.53 -8.16 -2.58
N SER A 241 8.74 -9.07 -3.16
CA SER A 241 8.89 -9.47 -4.58
C SER A 241 8.66 -8.31 -5.54
N LEU A 242 7.69 -7.42 -5.24
CA LEU A 242 7.44 -6.19 -5.99
C LEU A 242 8.57 -5.17 -5.82
N SER A 243 9.14 -5.06 -4.62
CA SER A 243 10.34 -4.25 -4.35
C SER A 243 11.53 -4.70 -5.20
N LEU A 244 11.77 -6.01 -5.30
CA LEU A 244 12.82 -6.59 -6.15
C LEU A 244 12.57 -6.34 -7.65
N LEU A 245 11.31 -6.43 -8.10
CA LEU A 245 10.93 -6.06 -9.46
C LEU A 245 11.16 -4.57 -9.76
N LEU A 246 10.90 -3.70 -8.79
CA LEU A 246 11.20 -2.28 -8.91
C LEU A 246 12.71 -2.04 -8.97
N ALA A 247 13.51 -2.74 -8.14
CA ALA A 247 14.97 -2.62 -8.12
C ALA A 247 15.60 -2.89 -9.50
N ILE A 248 15.20 -3.98 -10.17
CA ILE A 248 15.73 -4.33 -11.49
C ILE A 248 15.22 -3.42 -12.62
N HIS A 249 14.12 -2.71 -12.43
CA HIS A 249 13.50 -1.90 -13.48
C HIS A 249 13.79 -0.40 -13.37
N GLN A 250 13.72 0.14 -12.15
CA GLN A 250 13.80 1.57 -11.81
C GLN A 250 14.93 1.87 -10.82
N GLY A 251 15.92 0.97 -10.66
CA GLY A 251 16.97 1.08 -9.64
C GLY A 251 17.72 2.41 -9.62
N LYS A 252 17.80 3.14 -10.74
CA LYS A 252 18.40 4.49 -10.80
C LYS A 252 17.72 5.54 -9.91
N HIS A 253 16.46 5.34 -9.53
CA HIS A 253 15.67 6.22 -8.66
C HIS A 253 15.67 5.74 -7.20
N LEU A 254 16.39 4.65 -6.90
CA LEU A 254 16.35 4.00 -5.61
C LEU A 254 17.72 4.11 -4.96
N LYS A 255 17.74 4.24 -3.64
CA LYS A 255 18.96 4.24 -2.83
C LYS A 255 19.19 2.86 -2.21
N ARG A 256 18.14 2.32 -1.58
CA ARG A 256 18.18 1.01 -0.92
C ARG A 256 16.84 0.29 -1.07
N VAL A 257 16.88 -1.04 -1.17
CA VAL A 257 15.74 -1.94 -1.27
C VAL A 257 15.86 -3.05 -0.24
N ASP A 258 14.94 -3.11 0.71
CA ASP A 258 14.88 -4.14 1.76
C ASP A 258 13.65 -5.04 1.53
N ALA A 259 13.90 -6.30 1.15
CA ALA A 259 12.84 -7.26 0.88
C ALA A 259 12.84 -8.36 1.95
N LEU A 260 11.76 -8.41 2.75
CA LEU A 260 11.57 -9.43 3.78
C LEU A 260 10.81 -10.63 3.23
N ASN A 261 11.40 -11.81 3.38
CA ASN A 261 10.84 -13.09 2.96
C ASN A 261 10.20 -13.09 1.54
N PRO A 262 10.82 -12.48 0.51
CA PRO A 262 10.22 -12.39 -0.81
C PRO A 262 10.36 -13.70 -1.58
N ALA A 263 9.48 -13.94 -2.54
CA ALA A 263 9.81 -14.87 -3.61
C ALA A 263 10.86 -14.23 -4.54
N GLY A 264 11.86 -15.00 -4.95
CA GLY A 264 12.87 -14.56 -5.90
C GLY A 264 12.32 -14.33 -7.31
N LEU A 265 13.19 -13.81 -8.18
CA LEU A 265 12.85 -13.56 -9.58
C LEU A 265 12.58 -14.88 -10.31
N HIS A 266 11.76 -14.85 -11.36
CA HIS A 266 11.63 -16.02 -12.24
C HIS A 266 12.77 -16.04 -13.26
N ASP A 267 13.44 -17.18 -13.35
CA ASP A 267 14.46 -17.45 -14.36
C ASP A 267 13.78 -17.81 -15.69
N SER A 268 13.48 -16.79 -16.50
CA SER A 268 12.86 -16.96 -17.81
C SER A 268 13.90 -17.00 -18.93
N TRP A 269 13.73 -17.91 -19.89
CA TRP A 269 14.60 -18.02 -21.08
C TRP A 269 14.76 -16.71 -21.86
N ARG A 270 13.73 -15.85 -21.86
CA ARG A 270 13.80 -14.48 -22.39
C ARG A 270 13.82 -13.49 -21.24
N LYS A 271 14.78 -12.58 -21.25
CA LYS A 271 14.87 -11.51 -20.26
C LYS A 271 13.61 -10.65 -20.30
N SER A 272 13.03 -10.39 -19.13
CA SER A 272 11.87 -9.51 -19.01
C SER A 272 12.23 -8.09 -19.45
N LYS A 273 11.33 -7.37 -20.15
CA LYS A 273 11.53 -5.94 -20.45
C LYS A 273 11.65 -5.05 -19.20
N TYR A 274 11.24 -5.57 -18.05
CA TYR A 274 11.37 -4.93 -16.75
C TYR A 274 12.69 -5.28 -16.05
N ASP A 275 13.46 -6.24 -16.55
CA ASP A 275 14.77 -6.55 -16.01
C ASP A 275 15.84 -5.75 -16.76
N LYS A 276 16.18 -4.60 -16.20
CA LYS A 276 17.22 -3.69 -16.68
C LYS A 276 18.43 -3.68 -15.76
N TRP A 277 18.55 -4.65 -14.84
CA TRP A 277 19.57 -4.62 -13.77
C TRP A 277 20.99 -4.44 -14.31
N ASP A 278 21.33 -5.16 -15.37
CA ASP A 278 22.68 -5.12 -15.97
C ASP A 278 22.92 -3.86 -16.82
N GLN A 279 21.89 -3.05 -17.06
CA GLN A 279 21.97 -1.77 -17.79
C GLN A 279 22.06 -0.57 -16.85
N LEU A 280 21.94 -0.79 -15.53
CA LEU A 280 22.05 0.28 -14.55
C LEU A 280 23.53 0.62 -14.32
N GLU A 281 23.91 1.87 -14.57
CA GLU A 281 25.24 2.41 -14.25
C GLU A 281 25.43 2.47 -12.72
N THR A 282 24.43 3.02 -12.03
CA THR A 282 24.37 3.06 -10.56
C THR A 282 23.25 2.15 -10.10
N LYS A 283 23.61 1.13 -9.31
CA LYS A 283 22.66 0.16 -8.74
C LYS A 283 22.33 0.57 -7.29
N PRO A 284 21.07 0.43 -6.86
CA PRO A 284 20.73 0.58 -5.46
C PRO A 284 21.32 -0.58 -4.66
N GLU A 285 21.50 -0.36 -3.36
CA GLU A 285 21.71 -1.48 -2.45
C GLU A 285 20.44 -2.33 -2.39
N VAL A 286 20.56 -3.65 -2.54
CA VAL A 286 19.44 -4.58 -2.42
C VAL A 286 19.76 -5.62 -1.37
N VAL A 287 18.94 -5.67 -0.33
CA VAL A 287 19.06 -6.58 0.80
C VAL A 287 17.82 -7.46 0.86
N VAL A 288 18.03 -8.78 0.81
CA VAL A 288 16.98 -9.79 0.92
C VAL A 288 17.13 -10.48 2.26
N GLN A 289 16.13 -10.33 3.13
CA GLN A 289 16.09 -11.02 4.42
C GLN A 289 15.31 -12.32 4.26
N VAL A 290 15.95 -13.44 4.61
CA VAL A 290 15.33 -14.76 4.65
C VAL A 290 15.30 -15.22 6.10
N GLN A 291 14.12 -15.23 6.70
CA GLN A 291 13.95 -15.59 8.11
C GLN A 291 13.83 -17.10 8.28
N ALA A 292 14.67 -17.65 9.16
CA ALA A 292 14.63 -19.03 9.63
C ALA A 292 14.29 -20.03 8.50
N ASP A 293 13.16 -20.74 8.61
CA ASP A 293 12.75 -21.78 7.65
C ASP A 293 11.66 -21.30 6.68
N ASP A 294 11.54 -19.99 6.43
CA ASP A 294 10.54 -19.40 5.53
C ASP A 294 10.47 -20.15 4.18
N PRO A 295 9.30 -20.71 3.80
CA PRO A 295 9.18 -21.51 2.58
C PRO A 295 9.13 -20.67 1.31
N VAL A 296 8.77 -19.37 1.40
CA VAL A 296 8.55 -18.53 0.22
C VAL A 296 9.87 -18.11 -0.41
N SER A 297 10.83 -17.70 0.41
CA SER A 297 12.17 -17.30 -0.04
C SER A 297 13.02 -18.44 -0.59
N LEU A 298 12.54 -19.68 -0.50
CA LEU A 298 13.13 -20.82 -1.18
C LEU A 298 12.85 -20.80 -2.69
N LEU A 299 11.92 -20.00 -3.17
CA LEU A 299 11.51 -19.98 -4.58
C LEU A 299 12.17 -18.83 -5.34
N GLY A 300 12.48 -19.08 -6.61
CA GLY A 300 13.02 -18.07 -7.53
C GLY A 300 14.53 -17.88 -7.42
N VAL A 301 15.04 -16.87 -8.13
CA VAL A 301 16.47 -16.57 -8.26
C VAL A 301 16.81 -15.16 -7.80
N TRP A 302 18.03 -15.02 -7.30
CA TRP A 302 18.62 -13.76 -6.86
C TRP A 302 19.56 -13.19 -7.92
N LYS A 303 19.74 -11.87 -7.96
CA LYS A 303 20.86 -11.28 -8.72
C LYS A 303 22.15 -11.43 -7.92
N LYS A 304 23.27 -11.64 -8.61
CA LYS A 304 24.60 -11.86 -8.00
C LYS A 304 25.06 -10.72 -7.09
N ASP A 305 24.64 -9.49 -7.37
CA ASP A 305 25.08 -8.29 -6.63
C ASP A 305 24.17 -8.00 -5.40
N TRP A 306 23.17 -8.85 -5.11
CA TRP A 306 22.26 -8.66 -3.99
C TRP A 306 22.82 -9.27 -2.70
N LYS A 307 22.60 -8.58 -1.59
CA LYS A 307 22.96 -9.08 -0.25
C LYS A 307 21.84 -10.00 0.26
N ILE A 308 22.08 -11.30 0.27
CA ILE A 308 21.14 -12.28 0.82
C ILE A 308 21.51 -12.53 2.27
N VAL A 309 20.64 -12.12 3.20
CA VAL A 309 20.86 -12.21 4.65
C VAL A 309 19.92 -13.27 5.21
N ARG A 310 20.48 -14.37 5.68
CA ARG A 310 19.73 -15.37 6.45
C ARG A 310 19.69 -14.94 7.91
N VAL A 311 18.47 -14.80 8.43
CA VAL A 311 18.17 -14.31 9.78
C VAL A 311 17.73 -15.48 10.64
N THR A 312 18.58 -15.89 11.60
CA THR A 312 18.28 -16.98 12.53
C THR A 312 17.90 -16.41 13.89
N PRO A 313 16.63 -16.57 14.33
CA PRO A 313 16.18 -16.09 15.63
C PRO A 313 16.73 -16.94 16.78
N PRO A 314 16.71 -16.41 18.02
CA PRO A 314 16.93 -17.24 19.22
C PRO A 314 15.80 -18.28 19.38
N GLU A 315 16.12 -19.44 19.95
CA GLU A 315 15.23 -20.61 20.03
C GLU A 315 13.84 -20.28 20.64
N GLY A 316 13.79 -19.45 21.69
CA GLY A 316 12.54 -19.07 22.37
C GLY A 316 11.69 -18.01 21.64
N LYS A 317 12.13 -17.49 20.49
CA LYS A 317 11.41 -16.44 19.72
C LYS A 317 10.94 -16.92 18.34
N LYS A 318 11.47 -18.05 17.88
CA LYS A 318 11.12 -18.65 16.59
C LYS A 318 9.64 -19.01 16.55
N GLY A 319 9.04 -18.93 15.37
CA GLY A 319 7.67 -19.36 15.14
C GLY A 319 7.50 -20.86 15.37
N PRO A 320 6.28 -21.33 15.64
CA PRO A 320 6.00 -22.75 15.85
C PRO A 320 6.15 -23.59 14.58
N ASN A 321 6.22 -22.95 13.41
CA ASN A 321 6.40 -23.58 12.11
C ASN A 321 6.96 -22.58 11.09
N SER A 322 7.39 -23.08 9.93
CA SER A 322 7.96 -22.29 8.84
C SER A 322 7.00 -21.26 8.24
N PHE A 323 5.69 -21.46 8.35
CA PHE A 323 4.71 -20.45 7.91
C PHE A 323 4.70 -19.24 8.84
N CYS A 324 4.90 -19.43 10.15
CA CYS A 324 5.04 -18.32 11.09
C CYS A 324 6.33 -17.53 10.86
N ASP A 325 7.43 -18.20 10.52
CA ASP A 325 8.69 -17.55 10.15
C ASP A 325 8.54 -16.59 8.95
N HIS A 326 7.50 -16.78 8.12
CA HIS A 326 7.21 -15.93 6.96
C HIS A 326 6.81 -14.49 7.33
N PHE A 327 6.11 -14.28 8.45
CA PHE A 327 5.51 -12.98 8.78
C PHE A 327 6.04 -12.35 10.08
N LEU A 328 6.86 -13.07 10.85
CA LEU A 328 7.49 -12.54 12.06
C LEU A 328 8.66 -11.63 11.69
N ASN A 329 9.11 -10.81 12.65
CA ASN A 329 10.27 -9.94 12.52
C ASN A 329 11.33 -10.32 13.56
N TYR A 330 12.34 -11.08 13.13
CA TYR A 330 13.39 -11.55 14.02
C TYR A 330 14.59 -10.61 14.16
N ALA A 331 14.66 -9.55 13.35
CA ALA A 331 15.81 -8.65 13.37
C ALA A 331 15.93 -7.85 14.68
N GLY A 332 14.88 -7.81 15.51
CA GLY A 332 14.83 -7.02 16.74
C GLY A 332 15.56 -7.62 17.95
N PHE A 333 15.95 -8.90 17.94
CA PHE A 333 16.52 -9.53 19.15
C PHE A 333 18.05 -9.44 19.21
N ALA A 334 18.57 -9.27 20.42
CA ALA A 334 20.02 -9.12 20.63
C ALA A 334 20.82 -10.35 20.17
N GLN A 335 20.25 -11.54 20.34
CA GLN A 335 20.89 -12.81 19.99
C GLN A 335 20.64 -13.23 18.53
N THR A 336 19.91 -12.44 17.75
CA THR A 336 19.64 -12.78 16.34
C THR A 336 20.94 -12.83 15.54
N GLU A 337 21.01 -13.87 14.72
CA GLU A 337 22.16 -14.22 13.92
C GLU A 337 21.90 -13.85 12.46
N PHE A 338 22.79 -13.02 11.87
CA PHE A 338 22.70 -12.58 10.48
C PHE A 338 23.86 -13.15 9.69
N SER A 339 23.57 -14.05 8.74
CA SER A 339 24.59 -14.66 7.87
C SER A 339 24.39 -14.29 6.42
N TYR A 340 25.47 -13.90 5.74
CA TYR A 340 25.41 -13.57 4.31
C TYR A 340 25.54 -14.84 3.49
N VAL A 341 24.68 -15.00 2.49
CA VAL A 341 24.68 -16.16 1.60
C VAL A 341 24.99 -15.74 0.18
N ASP A 342 25.83 -16.52 -0.49
CA ASP A 342 26.17 -16.32 -1.90
C ASP A 342 24.96 -16.60 -2.81
N ALA A 343 24.54 -15.58 -3.56
CA ALA A 343 23.37 -15.64 -4.43
C ALA A 343 23.51 -16.67 -5.56
N GLU A 344 24.70 -16.82 -6.16
CA GLU A 344 24.91 -17.72 -7.29
C GLU A 344 24.90 -19.20 -6.87
N LYS A 345 25.50 -19.48 -5.71
CA LYS A 345 25.48 -20.79 -5.05
C LYS A 345 24.04 -21.19 -4.71
N GLU A 346 23.24 -20.29 -4.11
CA GLU A 346 21.83 -20.57 -3.85
C GLU A 346 21.06 -20.82 -5.15
N ASN A 347 21.21 -19.96 -6.16
CA ASN A 347 20.52 -20.13 -7.44
C ASN A 347 20.81 -21.50 -8.07
N THR A 348 22.07 -21.94 -8.03
CA THR A 348 22.50 -23.23 -8.57
C THR A 348 21.86 -24.39 -7.81
N GLN A 349 21.88 -24.37 -6.48
CA GLN A 349 21.29 -25.42 -5.64
C GLN A 349 19.77 -25.54 -5.83
N ARG A 350 19.09 -24.43 -6.15
CA ARG A 350 17.63 -24.35 -6.24
C ARG A 350 17.09 -24.58 -7.64
N ARG A 351 17.94 -24.70 -8.66
CA ARG A 351 17.57 -24.74 -10.08
C ARG A 351 16.46 -25.76 -10.41
N ILE A 352 16.63 -27.01 -9.97
CA ILE A 352 15.66 -28.09 -10.25
C ILE A 352 14.33 -27.82 -9.53
N ARG A 353 14.38 -27.42 -8.25
CA ARG A 353 13.20 -27.06 -7.47
C ARG A 353 12.44 -25.89 -8.09
N ASN A 354 13.15 -24.85 -8.52
CA ASN A 354 12.57 -23.67 -9.14
C ASN A 354 11.84 -24.05 -10.43
N PHE A 355 12.43 -24.90 -11.27
CA PHE A 355 11.73 -25.34 -12.47
C PHE A 355 10.43 -26.08 -12.14
N TRP A 356 10.48 -27.10 -11.29
CA TRP A 356 9.30 -27.94 -11.02
C TRP A 356 8.24 -27.26 -10.15
N LEU A 357 8.62 -26.60 -9.06
CA LEU A 357 7.66 -25.98 -8.14
C LEU A 357 7.30 -24.56 -8.58
N TYR A 358 8.31 -23.71 -8.80
CA TYR A 358 8.09 -22.28 -9.06
C TYR A 358 7.61 -21.99 -10.49
N SER A 359 8.03 -22.78 -11.48
CA SER A 359 7.53 -22.62 -12.85
C SER A 359 6.34 -23.56 -13.13
N VAL A 360 6.52 -24.88 -13.08
CA VAL A 360 5.50 -25.84 -13.54
C VAL A 360 4.32 -25.96 -12.56
N GLY A 361 4.56 -26.36 -11.31
CA GLY A 361 3.51 -26.62 -10.32
C GLY A 361 2.65 -25.39 -10.06
N ARG A 362 3.28 -24.23 -9.89
CA ARG A 362 2.59 -22.94 -9.78
C ARG A 362 1.71 -22.63 -11.00
N SER A 363 2.19 -22.92 -12.22
CA SER A 363 1.39 -22.72 -13.44
C SER A 363 0.16 -23.63 -13.49
N ILE A 364 0.30 -24.89 -13.08
CA ILE A 364 -0.83 -25.83 -13.03
C ILE A 364 -1.93 -25.25 -12.14
N ILE A 365 -1.60 -24.88 -10.90
CA ILE A 365 -2.57 -24.29 -9.95
C ILE A 365 -3.21 -23.03 -10.52
N TYR A 366 -2.43 -22.18 -11.19
CA TYR A 366 -2.92 -20.95 -11.79
C TYR A 366 -4.00 -21.19 -12.85
N TYR A 367 -3.70 -22.06 -13.82
CA TYR A 367 -4.58 -22.30 -14.95
C TYR A 367 -5.73 -23.24 -14.61
N SER A 368 -5.55 -24.19 -13.69
CA SER A 368 -6.59 -25.13 -13.27
C SER A 368 -7.58 -24.53 -12.27
N THR A 369 -7.12 -23.63 -11.39
CA THR A 369 -7.92 -23.20 -10.22
C THR A 369 -8.15 -21.69 -10.23
N ILE A 370 -7.09 -20.89 -10.32
CA ILE A 370 -7.17 -19.44 -10.14
C ILE A 370 -7.88 -18.74 -11.31
N ILE A 371 -7.58 -19.14 -12.55
CA ILE A 371 -8.21 -18.57 -13.75
C ILE A 371 -9.71 -18.88 -13.80
N PRO A 372 -10.16 -20.15 -13.71
CA PRO A 372 -11.60 -20.46 -13.68
C PRO A 372 -12.33 -19.77 -12.54
N TYR A 373 -11.73 -19.72 -11.34
CA TYR A 373 -12.34 -19.03 -10.22
C TYR A 373 -12.57 -17.53 -10.51
N ASN A 374 -11.54 -16.82 -10.97
CA ASN A 374 -11.61 -15.37 -11.16
C ASN A 374 -12.48 -14.92 -12.34
N TYR A 375 -12.52 -15.70 -13.43
CA TYR A 375 -13.16 -15.28 -14.68
C TYR A 375 -14.49 -15.98 -14.97
N LEU A 376 -14.80 -17.09 -14.28
CA LEU A 376 -16.06 -17.82 -14.45
C LEU A 376 -16.86 -17.87 -13.15
N ILE A 377 -16.31 -18.51 -12.10
CA ILE A 377 -17.07 -18.78 -10.86
C ILE A 377 -17.45 -17.48 -10.15
N ARG A 378 -16.47 -16.61 -9.92
CA ARG A 378 -16.65 -15.38 -9.15
C ARG A 378 -17.57 -14.36 -9.82
N PRO A 379 -17.44 -14.03 -11.12
CA PRO A 379 -18.39 -13.15 -11.79
C PRO A 379 -19.83 -13.69 -11.78
N VAL A 380 -20.01 -15.00 -12.01
CA VAL A 380 -21.33 -15.64 -11.94
C VAL A 380 -21.91 -15.54 -10.53
N PHE A 381 -21.11 -15.81 -9.50
CA PHE A 381 -21.54 -15.68 -8.11
C PHE A 381 -21.99 -14.26 -7.77
N TYR A 382 -21.22 -13.23 -8.18
CA TYR A 382 -21.63 -11.84 -7.97
C TYR A 382 -22.87 -11.44 -8.74
N PHE A 383 -23.01 -11.93 -9.98
CA PHE A 383 -24.21 -11.71 -10.75
C PHE A 383 -25.44 -12.30 -10.04
N ILE A 384 -25.33 -13.53 -9.54
CA ILE A 384 -26.40 -14.19 -8.77
C ILE A 384 -26.73 -13.40 -7.50
N LEU A 385 -25.73 -12.96 -6.73
CA LEU A 385 -25.97 -12.20 -5.49
C LEU A 385 -26.64 -10.85 -5.76
N ARG A 386 -26.17 -10.12 -6.78
CA ARG A 386 -26.69 -8.78 -7.11
C ARG A 386 -28.08 -8.84 -7.74
N HIS A 387 -28.33 -9.86 -8.55
CA HIS A 387 -29.56 -10.02 -9.30
C HIS A 387 -30.34 -11.25 -8.84
N TRP A 388 -30.32 -11.55 -7.54
CA TRP A 388 -30.90 -12.78 -7.01
C TRP A 388 -32.38 -12.94 -7.40
N ILE A 389 -33.12 -11.83 -7.47
CA ILE A 389 -34.51 -11.78 -7.94
C ILE A 389 -34.60 -12.16 -9.43
N ALA A 390 -33.78 -11.55 -10.30
CA ALA A 390 -33.78 -11.89 -11.73
C ALA A 390 -33.31 -13.34 -11.97
N PHE A 391 -32.34 -13.82 -11.19
CA PHE A 391 -31.84 -15.18 -11.24
C PHE A 391 -32.91 -16.20 -10.79
N THR A 392 -33.59 -15.93 -9.68
CA THR A 392 -34.71 -16.77 -9.19
C THR A 392 -35.88 -16.75 -10.16
N LEU A 393 -36.25 -15.59 -10.71
CA LEU A 393 -37.25 -15.49 -11.78
C LEU A 393 -36.83 -16.26 -13.03
N GLY A 394 -35.56 -16.19 -13.43
CA GLY A 394 -35.01 -16.96 -14.54
C GLY A 394 -35.06 -18.46 -14.28
N LEU A 395 -34.69 -18.92 -13.09
CA LEU A 395 -34.76 -20.33 -12.70
C LEU A 395 -36.20 -20.84 -12.66
N VAL A 396 -37.13 -20.07 -12.10
CA VAL A 396 -38.58 -20.37 -12.10
C VAL A 396 -39.12 -20.40 -13.54
N SER A 397 -38.64 -19.52 -14.40
CA SER A 397 -39.03 -19.52 -15.81
C SER A 397 -38.48 -20.74 -16.55
N LEU A 398 -37.25 -21.18 -16.26
CA LEU A 398 -36.65 -22.40 -16.82
C LEU A 398 -37.38 -23.67 -16.35
N THR A 399 -37.75 -23.75 -15.07
CA THR A 399 -38.57 -24.88 -14.57
C THR A 399 -39.97 -24.85 -15.17
N GLY A 400 -40.57 -23.67 -15.32
CA GLY A 400 -41.83 -23.47 -16.03
C GLY A 400 -41.75 -23.93 -17.50
N ILE A 401 -40.69 -23.56 -18.22
CA ILE A 401 -40.44 -24.03 -19.60
C ILE A 401 -40.25 -25.55 -19.62
N GLY A 402 -39.50 -26.13 -18.68
CA GLY A 402 -39.33 -27.58 -18.56
C GLY A 402 -40.67 -28.32 -18.38
N LEU A 403 -41.56 -27.78 -17.54
CA LEU A 403 -42.92 -28.28 -17.36
C LEU A 403 -43.74 -28.16 -18.66
N MET A 404 -43.66 -27.03 -19.34
CA MET A 404 -44.35 -26.81 -20.62
C MET A 404 -43.86 -27.75 -21.72
N ILE A 405 -42.55 -28.03 -21.80
CA ILE A 405 -41.97 -29.04 -22.71
C ILE A 405 -42.55 -30.41 -22.41
N GLY A 406 -42.61 -30.81 -21.14
CA GLY A 406 -43.23 -32.08 -20.72
C GLY A 406 -44.70 -32.17 -21.12
N LEU A 407 -45.47 -31.11 -20.88
CA LEU A 407 -46.90 -31.05 -21.21
C LEU A 407 -47.17 -31.03 -22.73
N THR A 408 -46.33 -30.35 -23.52
CA THR A 408 -46.39 -30.40 -24.99
C THR A 408 -46.00 -31.78 -25.52
N GLY A 409 -44.96 -32.42 -24.95
CA GLY A 409 -44.59 -33.79 -25.29
C GLY A 409 -45.68 -34.82 -24.98
N LEU A 410 -46.49 -34.57 -23.95
CA LEU A 410 -47.68 -35.34 -23.59
C LEU A 410 -48.94 -34.95 -24.40
N GLY A 411 -48.85 -33.99 -25.31
CA GLY A 411 -49.97 -33.55 -26.16
C GLY A 411 -51.01 -32.65 -25.47
N VAL A 412 -50.74 -32.21 -24.23
CA VAL A 412 -51.67 -31.39 -23.42
C VAL A 412 -51.63 -29.91 -23.84
N LEU A 413 -50.51 -29.43 -24.38
CA LEU A 413 -50.28 -28.02 -24.71
C LEU A 413 -49.77 -27.81 -26.14
N PRO A 414 -50.30 -26.82 -26.90
CA PRO A 414 -49.83 -26.52 -28.26
C PRO A 414 -48.39 -26.00 -28.31
N LEU A 415 -47.62 -26.44 -29.31
CA LEU A 415 -46.21 -26.06 -29.51
C LEU A 415 -45.99 -24.53 -29.63
N LEU A 416 -46.96 -23.79 -30.17
CA LEU A 416 -46.91 -22.34 -30.30
C LEU A 416 -46.84 -21.61 -28.95
N VAL A 417 -47.46 -22.16 -27.89
CA VAL A 417 -47.43 -21.59 -26.54
C VAL A 417 -46.03 -21.74 -25.93
N LEU A 418 -45.37 -22.87 -26.19
CA LEU A 418 -43.99 -23.11 -25.76
C LEU A 418 -43.01 -22.16 -26.47
N VAL A 419 -43.14 -21.98 -27.79
CA VAL A 419 -42.27 -21.07 -28.57
C VAL A 419 -42.43 -19.63 -28.11
N GLY A 420 -43.66 -19.18 -27.84
CA GLY A 420 -43.93 -17.83 -27.32
C GLY A 420 -43.31 -17.59 -25.94
N ALA A 421 -43.43 -18.56 -25.02
CA ALA A 421 -42.87 -18.48 -23.67
C ALA A 421 -41.33 -18.44 -23.66
N VAL A 422 -40.69 -19.28 -24.47
CA VAL A 422 -39.22 -19.31 -24.62
C VAL A 422 -38.69 -18.00 -25.22
N SER A 423 -39.38 -17.46 -26.24
CA SER A 423 -38.99 -16.22 -26.90
C SER A 423 -39.11 -15.01 -25.97
N ALA A 424 -40.19 -14.92 -25.19
CA ALA A 424 -40.38 -13.85 -24.21
C ALA A 424 -39.31 -13.88 -23.11
N LEU A 425 -38.95 -15.07 -22.61
CA LEU A 425 -37.90 -15.21 -21.61
C LEU A 425 -36.52 -14.80 -22.18
N ALA A 426 -36.20 -15.22 -23.40
CA ALA A 426 -34.94 -14.86 -24.06
C ALA A 426 -34.79 -13.33 -24.20
N VAL A 427 -35.86 -12.63 -24.58
CA VAL A 427 -35.87 -11.15 -24.68
C VAL A 427 -35.66 -10.51 -23.31
N VAL A 428 -36.36 -10.95 -22.27
CA VAL A 428 -36.22 -10.40 -20.91
C VAL A 428 -34.82 -10.61 -20.34
N VAL A 429 -34.24 -11.79 -20.54
CA VAL A 429 -32.85 -12.08 -20.14
C VAL A 429 -31.86 -11.24 -20.94
N CYS A 430 -32.00 -11.15 -22.26
CA CYS A 430 -31.14 -10.32 -23.09
C CYS A 430 -31.19 -8.84 -22.68
N VAL A 431 -32.38 -8.27 -22.46
CA VAL A 431 -32.53 -6.87 -22.03
C VAL A 431 -31.92 -6.66 -20.64
N SER A 432 -32.08 -7.59 -19.71
CA SER A 432 -31.52 -7.48 -18.35
C SER A 432 -29.99 -7.58 -18.34
N VAL A 433 -29.43 -8.50 -19.13
CA VAL A 433 -27.98 -8.66 -19.31
C VAL A 433 -27.40 -7.43 -20.02
N LEU A 434 -28.02 -6.96 -21.11
CA LEU A 434 -27.60 -5.76 -21.82
C LEU A 434 -27.67 -4.52 -20.92
N ASN A 435 -28.75 -4.32 -20.17
CA ASN A 435 -28.84 -3.22 -19.21
C ASN A 435 -27.76 -3.31 -18.14
N HIS A 436 -27.38 -4.50 -17.67
CA HIS A 436 -26.27 -4.62 -16.72
C HIS A 436 -24.91 -4.27 -17.35
N PHE A 437 -24.66 -4.74 -18.58
CA PHE A 437 -23.45 -4.39 -19.34
C PHE A 437 -23.36 -2.89 -19.63
N PHE A 438 -24.47 -2.25 -20.00
CA PHE A 438 -24.49 -0.81 -20.33
C PHE A 438 -24.59 0.11 -19.10
N SER A 439 -25.25 -0.32 -18.01
CA SER A 439 -25.32 0.48 -16.77
C SER A 439 -24.04 0.43 -15.93
N SER A 440 -23.28 -0.66 -16.02
CA SER A 440 -21.97 -0.77 -15.37
C SER A 440 -20.88 0.04 -16.09
N SER A 441 -21.02 0.29 -17.39
CA SER A 441 -20.17 1.23 -18.14
C SER A 441 -20.46 2.70 -17.84
N SER A 442 -21.68 3.04 -17.38
CA SER A 442 -22.08 4.43 -17.09
C SER A 442 -21.75 4.93 -15.67
N ALA A 443 -20.90 4.22 -14.91
CA ALA A 443 -20.32 4.76 -13.67
C ALA A 443 -19.12 5.71 -13.93
N GLU A 444 -19.00 6.25 -15.15
CA GLU A 444 -18.02 7.24 -15.61
C GLU A 444 -18.49 8.70 -15.43
N ASN A 445 -19.31 9.00 -14.42
CA ASN A 445 -19.58 10.40 -14.04
C ASN A 445 -18.70 10.84 -12.89
N GLY A 446 -17.52 11.39 -13.22
CA GLY A 446 -16.91 12.58 -12.61
C GLY A 446 -16.45 12.58 -11.14
N ASP A 447 -16.86 11.62 -10.32
CA ASP A 447 -16.45 11.54 -8.92
C ASP A 447 -15.36 10.49 -8.73
N TYR A 448 -14.27 10.91 -8.08
CA TYR A 448 -13.22 10.01 -7.61
C TYR A 448 -13.88 8.98 -6.71
N GLN A 449 -14.06 7.75 -7.19
CA GLN A 449 -14.36 6.63 -6.30
C GLN A 449 -13.08 6.30 -5.55
N PHE A 450 -12.89 6.95 -4.40
CA PHE A 450 -11.93 6.51 -3.40
C PHE A 450 -12.17 5.03 -3.12
N ALA A 451 -11.08 4.30 -2.90
CA ALA A 451 -11.25 2.96 -2.37
C ALA A 451 -11.87 3.11 -0.98
N LYS A 452 -12.80 2.24 -0.58
CA LYS A 452 -13.51 2.43 0.70
C LYS A 452 -12.56 2.55 1.91
N LEU A 453 -11.37 1.96 1.83
CA LEU A 453 -10.33 2.08 2.87
C LEU A 453 -9.64 3.45 2.96
N HIS A 454 -9.74 4.27 1.91
CA HIS A 454 -9.20 5.63 1.85
C HIS A 454 -10.34 6.65 1.76
N ASP A 455 -11.54 6.27 2.19
CA ASP A 455 -12.67 7.17 2.29
C ASP A 455 -12.36 8.25 3.37
N PRO A 456 -12.44 9.55 3.03
CA PRO A 456 -12.21 10.64 3.98
C PRO A 456 -13.10 10.60 5.22
N ALA A 457 -14.26 9.94 5.14
CA ALA A 457 -15.22 9.78 6.23
C ALA A 457 -14.83 8.73 7.27
N LEU A 458 -13.79 7.95 7.02
CA LEU A 458 -13.26 7.03 8.02
C LEU A 458 -12.66 7.79 9.21
N SER A 459 -12.82 7.22 10.40
CA SER A 459 -12.27 7.79 11.62
C SER A 459 -10.74 7.85 11.56
N ARG A 460 -10.22 8.98 12.02
CA ARG A 460 -8.79 9.29 12.04
C ARG A 460 -8.28 9.32 13.47
N ASN A 461 -6.99 9.06 13.66
CA ASN A 461 -6.30 9.29 14.92
C ASN A 461 -6.01 10.79 15.08
N PRO A 462 -6.51 11.48 16.13
CA PRO A 462 -6.41 12.93 16.24
C PRO A 462 -4.99 13.49 16.20
N SER A 463 -4.00 12.78 16.78
CA SER A 463 -2.59 13.18 16.78
C SER A 463 -1.88 12.97 15.43
N MET A 464 -2.45 12.13 14.57
CA MET A 464 -1.90 11.79 13.26
C MET A 464 -2.62 12.53 12.13
N ASP A 465 -3.85 12.97 12.33
CA ASP A 465 -4.68 13.68 11.35
C ASP A 465 -4.00 14.97 10.87
N ILE A 466 -3.71 15.03 9.56
CA ILE A 466 -3.01 16.18 8.95
C ILE A 466 -3.93 17.40 8.74
N TYR A 467 -5.24 17.24 8.88
CA TYR A 467 -6.23 18.31 8.78
C TYR A 467 -6.63 18.89 10.14
N ASN A 468 -6.27 18.22 11.24
CA ASN A 468 -6.59 18.67 12.59
C ASN A 468 -5.93 20.05 12.86
N PRO A 469 -6.71 21.09 13.24
CA PRO A 469 -6.18 22.41 13.56
C PRO A 469 -5.21 22.44 14.75
N ASP A 470 -5.24 21.43 15.62
CA ASP A 470 -4.28 21.31 16.73
C ASP A 470 -2.90 20.82 16.27
N ASN A 471 -2.82 20.22 15.08
CA ASN A 471 -1.59 19.70 14.48
C ASN A 471 -0.93 20.71 13.53
N GLN A 472 -0.85 21.97 13.94
CA GLN A 472 -0.22 23.02 13.15
C GLN A 472 1.31 22.90 13.12
N ILE A 473 1.89 23.35 12.02
CA ILE A 473 3.32 23.37 11.79
C ILE A 473 3.77 24.69 11.17
N GLU A 474 5.00 25.09 11.48
CA GLU A 474 5.68 26.18 10.81
C GLU A 474 6.23 25.70 9.45
N VAL A 475 5.96 26.47 8.41
CA VAL A 475 6.46 26.28 7.04
C VAL A 475 7.25 27.51 6.64
N LYS A 476 8.45 27.30 6.11
CA LYS A 476 9.31 28.36 5.59
C LYS A 476 9.16 28.40 4.08
N LEU A 477 8.81 29.55 3.53
CA LEU A 477 8.66 29.78 2.10
C LEU A 477 9.34 31.09 1.74
N THR A 478 9.96 31.13 0.57
CA THR A 478 10.36 32.39 -0.06
C THR A 478 9.11 33.14 -0.56
N TYR A 479 9.19 34.47 -0.68
CA TYR A 479 8.11 35.22 -1.33
C TYR A 479 7.87 34.76 -2.77
N LYS A 480 8.91 34.31 -3.48
CA LYS A 480 8.78 33.73 -4.82
C LYS A 480 7.92 32.46 -4.82
N GLU A 481 8.15 31.55 -3.88
CA GLU A 481 7.34 30.33 -3.73
C GLU A 481 5.91 30.67 -3.31
N LEU A 482 5.74 31.63 -2.39
CA LEU A 482 4.42 32.11 -1.97
C LEU A 482 3.64 32.66 -3.17
N ASN A 483 4.27 33.53 -3.97
CA ASN A 483 3.70 34.11 -5.18
C ASN A 483 3.28 33.00 -6.15
N THR A 484 4.21 32.09 -6.45
CA THR A 484 3.98 30.96 -7.36
C THR A 484 2.79 30.12 -6.91
N TYR A 485 2.78 29.70 -5.65
CA TYR A 485 1.71 28.90 -5.06
C TYR A 485 0.35 29.59 -5.20
N TYR A 486 0.24 30.87 -4.81
CA TYR A 486 -1.03 31.58 -4.85
C TYR A 486 -1.46 31.96 -6.26
N ASN A 487 -0.53 32.22 -7.18
CA ASN A 487 -0.84 32.50 -8.58
C ASN A 487 -1.51 31.27 -9.21
N VAL A 488 -0.87 30.10 -9.13
CA VAL A 488 -1.45 28.89 -9.73
C VAL A 488 -2.70 28.41 -8.99
N THR A 489 -2.73 28.45 -7.66
CA THR A 489 -3.91 27.93 -6.93
C THR A 489 -5.10 28.89 -6.92
N ARG A 490 -4.89 30.22 -6.89
CA ARG A 490 -6.01 31.17 -6.92
C ARG A 490 -6.43 31.49 -8.34
N CYS A 491 -5.49 31.78 -9.23
CA CYS A 491 -5.82 32.27 -10.57
C CYS A 491 -6.10 31.10 -11.51
N LEU A 492 -5.21 30.11 -11.59
CA LEU A 492 -5.37 29.01 -12.54
C LEU A 492 -6.42 27.99 -12.10
N VAL A 493 -6.36 27.52 -10.85
CA VAL A 493 -7.28 26.48 -10.32
C VAL A 493 -8.62 27.06 -9.88
N LYS A 494 -8.62 28.14 -9.08
CA LYS A 494 -9.86 28.69 -8.48
C LYS A 494 -10.51 29.80 -9.29
N GLN A 495 -9.85 30.31 -10.33
CA GLN A 495 -10.34 31.42 -11.15
C GLN A 495 -10.69 32.68 -10.32
N LYS A 496 -9.86 32.98 -9.32
CA LYS A 496 -9.98 34.16 -8.45
C LYS A 496 -8.86 35.16 -8.73
N ASN A 497 -9.11 36.42 -8.44
CA ASN A 497 -8.09 37.46 -8.43
C ASN A 497 -6.92 37.07 -7.52
N PHE A 498 -5.70 37.36 -7.96
CA PHE A 498 -4.48 37.09 -7.20
C PHE A 498 -4.57 37.73 -5.82
N LEU A 499 -4.84 39.04 -5.77
CA LEU A 499 -5.10 39.77 -4.53
C LEU A 499 -6.54 39.52 -4.05
N PRO A 500 -6.76 39.09 -2.80
CA PRO A 500 -8.10 38.98 -2.24
C PRO A 500 -8.74 40.36 -2.06
N GLU A 501 -10.07 40.41 -2.20
CA GLU A 501 -10.89 41.53 -1.74
C GLU A 501 -10.71 41.69 -0.22
N GLU A 502 -10.67 42.94 0.27
CA GLU A 502 -10.50 43.21 1.69
C GLU A 502 -11.60 42.51 2.51
N LYS A 503 -11.18 41.58 3.37
CA LYS A 503 -12.03 40.93 4.37
C LYS A 503 -11.46 41.22 5.76
N PRO A 504 -12.30 41.24 6.83
CA PRO A 504 -11.81 41.51 8.17
C PRO A 504 -10.74 40.48 8.58
N GLN A 505 -9.82 40.91 9.45
CA GLN A 505 -8.53 40.36 9.92
C GLN A 505 -8.37 38.84 10.21
N ALA A 506 -9.32 37.97 9.86
CA ALA A 506 -9.36 36.55 10.23
C ALA A 506 -8.32 35.65 9.53
N GLU A 507 -7.49 36.17 8.61
CA GLU A 507 -6.39 35.43 7.98
C GLU A 507 -5.09 36.26 8.06
N SER A 508 -4.65 36.62 9.27
CA SER A 508 -3.30 37.15 9.50
C SER A 508 -2.28 36.02 9.65
N VAL A 509 -1.12 36.18 9.03
CA VAL A 509 0.08 35.39 9.32
C VAL A 509 1.07 36.38 9.91
N ASP A 510 1.47 36.17 11.16
CA ASP A 510 2.40 37.06 11.88
C ASP A 510 1.99 38.55 11.83
N GLU A 511 0.73 38.84 12.14
CA GLU A 511 0.14 40.21 12.15
C GLU A 511 0.05 40.93 10.79
N ILE A 512 0.57 40.33 9.72
CA ILE A 512 0.44 40.82 8.35
C ILE A 512 -0.79 40.16 7.69
N SER A 513 -1.63 40.97 7.05
CA SER A 513 -2.76 40.43 6.30
C SER A 513 -2.27 39.63 5.09
N LYS A 514 -3.02 38.58 4.72
CA LYS A 514 -2.77 37.83 3.49
C LYS A 514 -2.64 38.73 2.24
N ARG A 515 -3.38 39.84 2.17
CA ARG A 515 -3.30 40.79 1.06
C ARG A 515 -1.93 41.48 1.01
N GLU A 516 -1.44 41.95 2.15
CA GLU A 516 -0.10 42.58 2.26
C GLU A 516 1.01 41.58 1.93
N LEU A 517 0.91 40.34 2.39
CA LEU A 517 1.87 39.28 2.04
C LEU A 517 1.90 39.03 0.53
N LEU A 518 0.75 38.97 -0.12
CA LEU A 518 0.67 38.77 -1.57
C LEU A 518 1.17 39.98 -2.35
N LEU A 519 0.92 41.21 -1.88
CA LEU A 519 1.49 42.42 -2.47
C LEU A 519 3.01 42.42 -2.37
N ALA A 520 3.55 42.11 -1.19
CA ALA A 520 5.00 42.00 -0.99
C ALA A 520 5.63 40.90 -1.87
N SER A 521 4.89 39.82 -2.13
CA SER A 521 5.34 38.71 -2.99
C SER A 521 5.46 39.07 -4.48
N GLN A 522 4.88 40.19 -4.92
CA GLN A 522 4.99 40.66 -6.30
C GLN A 522 6.25 41.50 -6.54
N GLN A 523 6.94 41.92 -5.47
CA GLN A 523 8.12 42.78 -5.56
C GLN A 523 9.38 41.94 -5.77
N PRO A 524 10.11 42.09 -6.90
CA PRO A 524 11.28 41.26 -7.19
C PRO A 524 12.37 41.28 -6.12
N GLU A 525 12.55 42.42 -5.42
CA GLU A 525 13.50 42.59 -4.31
C GLU A 525 13.18 41.74 -3.07
N ASN A 526 11.96 41.19 -2.99
CA ASN A 526 11.53 40.31 -1.91
C ASN A 526 11.67 38.83 -2.25
N ASN A 527 11.93 38.47 -3.52
CA ASN A 527 11.84 37.09 -4.01
C ASN A 527 12.53 36.07 -3.10
N ASP A 528 13.75 36.35 -2.66
CA ASP A 528 14.57 35.42 -1.85
C ASP A 528 14.37 35.58 -0.34
N LYS A 529 13.57 36.56 0.10
CA LYS A 529 13.25 36.72 1.53
C LYS A 529 12.33 35.57 1.96
N VAL A 530 12.71 34.91 3.04
CA VAL A 530 11.97 33.81 3.64
C VAL A 530 10.95 34.36 4.63
N ILE A 531 9.72 33.86 4.54
CA ILE A 531 8.66 34.05 5.50
C ILE A 531 8.36 32.74 6.22
N CYS A 532 7.96 32.85 7.48
CA CYS A 532 7.44 31.73 8.25
C CYS A 532 5.92 31.82 8.26
N MET A 533 5.24 30.70 8.08
CA MET A 533 3.79 30.62 8.23
C MET A 533 3.40 29.42 9.06
N THR A 534 2.47 29.63 10.00
CA THR A 534 1.87 28.54 10.76
C THR A 534 0.63 28.03 10.02
N THR A 535 0.59 26.73 9.71
CA THR A 535 -0.54 26.11 9.00
C THR A 535 -0.69 24.64 9.34
N VAL A 536 -1.85 24.05 9.04
CA VAL A 536 -2.06 22.61 9.21
C VAL A 536 -1.17 21.80 8.27
N LYS A 537 -0.74 20.60 8.70
CA LYS A 537 0.14 19.71 7.92
C LYS A 537 -0.37 19.48 6.49
N ALA A 538 -1.67 19.27 6.30
CA ALA A 538 -2.28 19.07 4.99
C ALA A 538 -2.03 20.24 4.02
N LYS A 539 -2.09 21.48 4.54
CA LYS A 539 -1.86 22.68 3.74
C LYS A 539 -0.38 22.82 3.38
N ALA A 540 0.52 22.50 4.30
CA ALA A 540 1.96 22.49 4.06
C ALA A 540 2.34 21.50 2.95
N VAL A 541 1.81 20.27 3.03
CA VAL A 541 1.99 19.23 2.01
C VAL A 541 1.48 19.69 0.64
N HIS A 542 0.26 20.23 0.60
CA HIS A 542 -0.33 20.74 -0.65
C HIS A 542 0.48 21.91 -1.24
N ILE A 543 1.03 22.83 -0.42
CA ILE A 543 1.92 23.89 -0.93
C ILE A 543 3.13 23.27 -1.64
N ARG A 544 3.81 22.31 -1.00
CA ARG A 544 4.98 21.63 -1.58
C ARG A 544 4.63 20.88 -2.87
N GLN A 545 3.50 20.16 -2.89
CA GLN A 545 3.06 19.41 -4.07
C GLN A 545 2.79 20.33 -5.25
N VAL A 546 2.10 21.45 -5.02
CA VAL A 546 1.87 22.49 -6.04
C VAL A 546 3.19 23.03 -6.60
N LEU A 547 4.14 23.41 -5.73
CA LEU A 547 5.43 23.93 -6.17
C LEU A 547 6.23 22.88 -6.98
N THR A 548 6.15 21.61 -6.57
CA THR A 548 6.77 20.50 -7.30
C THR A 548 6.18 20.35 -8.70
N LEU A 549 4.85 20.38 -8.82
CA LEU A 549 4.15 20.28 -10.11
C LEU A 549 4.52 21.45 -11.03
N VAL A 550 4.57 22.67 -10.51
CA VAL A 550 4.99 23.86 -11.27
C VAL A 550 6.43 23.70 -11.78
N ASN A 551 7.35 23.22 -10.95
CA ASN A 551 8.74 23.01 -11.35
C ASN A 551 8.90 21.91 -12.42
N GLN A 552 8.07 20.86 -12.38
CA GLN A 552 8.17 19.72 -13.29
C GLN A 552 7.50 19.94 -14.64
N ILE A 553 6.29 20.51 -14.62
CA ILE A 553 5.49 20.73 -15.83
C ILE A 553 5.86 22.06 -16.47
N GLY A 554 6.22 23.06 -15.67
CA GLY A 554 6.48 24.42 -16.13
C GLY A 554 5.18 25.21 -16.34
N MET A 555 5.24 26.53 -16.10
CA MET A 555 4.07 27.40 -16.29
C MET A 555 3.67 27.57 -17.75
N ASP A 556 4.58 27.32 -18.69
CA ASP A 556 4.31 27.40 -20.14
C ASP A 556 3.37 26.29 -20.62
N ASN A 557 3.29 25.16 -19.90
CA ASN A 557 2.39 24.04 -20.19
C ASN A 557 1.08 24.17 -19.40
N GLU A 558 0.41 25.32 -19.54
CA GLU A 558 -0.74 25.73 -18.70
C GLU A 558 -1.83 24.66 -18.59
N SER A 559 -2.21 24.02 -19.70
CA SER A 559 -3.28 23.01 -19.70
C SER A 559 -2.93 21.77 -18.88
N GLU A 560 -1.73 21.23 -19.05
CA GLU A 560 -1.26 20.06 -18.31
C GLU A 560 -1.05 20.40 -16.83
N LEU A 561 -0.49 21.58 -16.56
CA LEU A 561 -0.29 22.07 -15.20
C LEU A 561 -1.64 22.27 -14.48
N LYS A 562 -2.63 22.88 -15.15
CA LYS A 562 -3.96 23.07 -14.59
C LYS A 562 -4.63 21.74 -14.24
N GLU A 563 -4.60 20.77 -15.14
CA GLU A 563 -5.18 19.45 -14.88
C GLU A 563 -4.54 18.78 -13.65
N ALA A 564 -3.21 18.78 -13.58
CA ALA A 564 -2.48 18.20 -12.46
C ALA A 564 -2.78 18.92 -11.13
N LEU A 565 -2.85 20.25 -11.13
CA LEU A 565 -3.16 21.07 -9.96
C LEU A 565 -4.62 20.95 -9.51
N GLU A 566 -5.57 20.82 -10.44
CA GLU A 566 -6.98 20.57 -10.12
C GLU A 566 -7.17 19.21 -9.45
N GLN A 567 -6.46 18.18 -9.95
CA GLN A 567 -6.45 16.85 -9.31
C GLN A 567 -5.89 16.91 -7.89
N ASP A 568 -4.73 17.56 -7.70
CA ASP A 568 -4.09 17.72 -6.39
C ASP A 568 -4.97 18.51 -5.42
N TYR A 569 -5.55 19.63 -5.88
CA TYR A 569 -6.45 20.46 -5.09
C TYR A 569 -7.74 19.73 -4.71
N LYS A 570 -8.32 18.91 -5.60
CA LYS A 570 -9.51 18.10 -5.29
C LYS A 570 -9.21 17.11 -4.17
N LEU A 571 -8.06 16.41 -4.22
CA LEU A 571 -7.63 15.49 -3.17
C LEU A 571 -7.44 16.19 -1.82
N TYR A 572 -6.77 17.35 -1.81
CA TYR A 572 -6.61 18.18 -0.62
C TYR A 572 -7.95 18.67 -0.05
N ASN A 573 -8.89 19.05 -0.91
CA ASN A 573 -10.18 19.60 -0.46
C ASN A 573 -11.09 18.53 0.14
N VAL A 574 -11.07 17.32 -0.41
CA VAL A 574 -11.88 16.19 0.09
C VAL A 574 -11.51 15.84 1.54
N GLY A 575 -10.23 15.88 1.91
CA GLY A 575 -9.80 15.56 3.27
C GLY A 575 -10.31 16.51 4.37
N LYS A 576 -10.77 17.72 4.01
CA LYS A 576 -11.31 18.73 4.94
C LYS A 576 -12.71 18.42 5.45
N HIS A 577 -13.44 17.59 4.72
CA HIS A 577 -14.85 17.28 4.99
C HIS A 577 -14.97 15.77 5.22
N PRO A 578 -14.55 15.27 6.41
CA PRO A 578 -14.79 13.89 6.80
C PRO A 578 -16.30 13.60 6.84
#